data_AF-A0A2H4VL15-F1
#
_entry.id   AF-A0A2H4VL15-F1
#
_cell.length_a   1.000
_cell.length_b   1.000
_cell.length_c   1.000
_cell.angle_alpha   90.00
_cell.angle_beta   90.00
_cell.angle_gamma   90.00
#
_symmetry.space_group_name_H-M   'P 1'
#
loop_
_entity.id
_entity.type
_entity.pdbx_description
1 polymer ?
#
loop_
_entity_poly.entity_id
_entity_poly.type
_entity_poly.pdbx_seq_one_letter_code
_entity_poly.pdbx_strand_id
1 'polypeptide(L)'
;MIKHNIIGNAMQMLVTELSPGDEVYGEAGKFLWKTSNVDMDTRFGSQKHEGKSFLDKAIGTAIDMGKRTLAGESVAFVHFTPLGGDGKASFAQMIPGEILAMELDGSREMFVQSDGLLAAESTIDFDIALTKRLGAGAFGGQGFILERFSDKGTLFVGSCGNFLELNPADYGGTLHVDTGCLVAFEDSIDYNIEFIGGLDQKGLKNIMFGGEGIFFAKLTGNGKVWIQSMNVYSLSKTLFKYSGQRSAEDRTDLGGLLSNF
;
A
#
# COMPACT_ATOMS: atom_id res chain seq x y z
N MET A 1 -19.18 -5.68 8.89
CA MET A 1 -18.82 -4.47 9.65
C MET A 1 -18.30 -4.91 10.99
N ILE A 2 -17.00 -5.16 11.03
CA ILE A 2 -16.29 -5.56 12.23
C ILE A 2 -16.18 -4.38 13.19
N LYS A 3 -16.40 -4.66 14.47
CA LYS A 3 -16.27 -3.66 15.52
C LYS A 3 -14.80 -3.33 15.71
N HIS A 4 -14.48 -2.05 15.81
CA HIS A 4 -13.09 -1.60 15.85
C HIS A 4 -12.92 -0.30 16.63
N ASN A 5 -11.68 0.01 16.98
CA ASN A 5 -11.28 1.27 17.58
C ASN A 5 -9.96 1.75 16.96
N ILE A 6 -9.87 3.04 16.64
CA ILE A 6 -8.64 3.70 16.18
C ILE A 6 -8.09 4.51 17.35
N ILE A 7 -6.90 4.17 17.80
CA ILE A 7 -6.25 4.74 18.98
C ILE A 7 -5.08 5.61 18.54
N GLY A 8 -4.96 6.80 19.12
CA GLY A 8 -3.88 7.75 18.85
C GLY A 8 -4.37 8.96 18.06
N ASN A 9 -3.46 9.90 17.83
CA ASN A 9 -3.72 11.13 17.06
C ASN A 9 -2.87 11.15 15.78
N ALA A 10 -1.56 11.38 15.90
CA ALA A 10 -0.64 11.53 14.78
C ALA A 10 0.03 10.20 14.36
N MET A 11 0.02 9.21 15.26
CA MET A 11 0.53 7.85 15.01
C MET A 11 -0.52 6.89 15.53
N GLN A 12 -1.40 6.47 14.62
CA GLN A 12 -2.59 5.71 14.98
C GLN A 12 -2.34 4.21 14.90
N MET A 13 -3.09 3.47 15.73
CA MET A 13 -3.20 2.02 15.65
C MET A 13 -4.68 1.61 15.60
N LEU A 14 -4.96 0.61 14.79
CA LEU A 14 -6.26 -0.06 14.71
C LEU A 14 -6.30 -1.20 15.72
N VAL A 15 -7.41 -1.32 16.44
CA VAL A 15 -7.76 -2.51 17.23
C VAL A 15 -9.10 -3.04 16.75
N THR A 16 -9.09 -4.21 16.12
CA THR A 16 -10.29 -4.93 15.70
C THR A 16 -10.78 -5.82 16.85
N GLU A 17 -12.10 -5.92 17.01
CA GLU A 17 -12.78 -6.85 17.89
C GLU A 17 -13.48 -7.91 17.03
N LEU A 18 -12.98 -9.14 17.09
CA LEU A 18 -13.40 -10.24 16.23
C LEU A 18 -14.33 -11.16 17.04
N SER A 19 -15.58 -11.26 16.63
CA SER A 19 -16.56 -12.23 17.17
C SER A 19 -16.43 -13.57 16.45
N PRO A 20 -16.96 -14.68 16.99
CA PRO A 20 -16.99 -15.95 16.27
C PRO A 20 -17.60 -15.82 14.87
N GLY A 21 -16.83 -16.19 13.85
CA GLY A 21 -17.22 -16.05 12.44
C GLY A 21 -16.63 -14.84 11.72
N ASP A 22 -16.09 -13.86 12.46
CA ASP A 22 -15.34 -12.74 11.88
C ASP A 22 -13.95 -13.20 11.44
N GLU A 23 -13.45 -12.63 10.36
CA GLU A 23 -12.06 -12.76 9.93
C GLU A 23 -11.63 -11.44 9.30
N VAL A 24 -10.42 -10.99 9.63
CA VAL A 24 -9.76 -9.87 8.95
C VAL A 24 -8.49 -10.37 8.27
N TYR A 25 -8.14 -9.78 7.14
CA TYR A 25 -6.84 -9.98 6.51
C TYR A 25 -6.07 -8.67 6.42
N GLY A 26 -4.75 -8.76 6.39
CA GLY A 26 -3.88 -7.60 6.22
C GLY A 26 -2.46 -8.00 5.88
N GLU A 27 -1.61 -7.01 5.65
CA GLU A 27 -0.20 -7.26 5.37
C GLU A 27 0.56 -7.70 6.61
N ALA A 28 1.43 -8.71 6.46
CA ALA A 28 2.19 -9.29 7.57
C ALA A 28 3.03 -8.23 8.33
N GLY A 29 3.56 -7.23 7.63
CA GLY A 29 4.42 -6.19 8.20
C GLY A 29 3.69 -5.21 9.11
N LYS A 30 2.37 -5.08 9.00
CA LYS A 30 1.57 -4.05 9.69
C LYS A 30 0.87 -4.56 10.96
N PHE A 31 1.04 -5.84 11.30
CA PHE A 31 0.50 -6.45 12.51
C PHE A 31 1.28 -6.04 13.78
N LEU A 32 0.57 -5.79 14.88
CA LEU A 32 1.16 -5.43 16.18
C LEU A 32 0.98 -6.53 17.25
N TRP A 33 -0.27 -6.83 17.61
CA TRP A 33 -0.58 -7.80 18.67
C TRP A 33 -1.97 -8.42 18.45
N LYS A 34 -2.17 -9.61 19.03
CA LYS A 34 -3.48 -10.28 19.08
C LYS A 34 -3.70 -10.94 20.44
N THR A 35 -4.95 -11.22 20.78
CA THR A 35 -5.25 -12.12 21.90
C THR A 35 -4.82 -13.54 21.59
N SER A 36 -4.58 -14.36 22.62
CA SER A 36 -4.05 -15.72 22.46
C SER A 36 -4.96 -16.64 21.64
N ASN A 37 -6.26 -16.38 21.65
CA ASN A 37 -7.28 -17.16 20.96
C ASN A 37 -7.49 -16.78 19.49
N VAL A 38 -6.87 -15.71 19.00
CA VAL A 38 -6.92 -15.38 17.57
C VAL A 38 -5.85 -16.18 16.84
N ASP A 39 -6.22 -16.95 15.84
CA ASP A 39 -5.29 -17.68 14.99
C ASP A 39 -4.75 -16.78 13.86
N MET A 40 -3.59 -17.13 13.31
CA MET A 40 -2.96 -16.42 12.18
C MET A 40 -2.62 -17.39 11.06
N ASP A 41 -3.20 -17.18 9.88
CA ASP A 41 -2.98 -18.02 8.70
C ASP A 41 -2.52 -17.18 7.51
N THR A 42 -1.38 -17.53 6.90
CA THR A 42 -0.85 -16.78 5.75
C THR A 42 -1.35 -17.40 4.45
N ARG A 43 -2.12 -16.62 3.69
CA ARG A 43 -2.74 -17.03 2.44
C ARG A 43 -2.20 -16.19 1.28
N PHE A 44 -2.07 -16.82 0.11
CA PHE A 44 -1.55 -16.19 -1.11
C PHE A 44 -2.67 -16.05 -2.15
N GLY A 45 -2.95 -14.82 -2.59
CA GLY A 45 -3.84 -14.53 -3.73
C GLY A 45 -5.30 -14.18 -3.39
N SER A 46 -6.05 -13.76 -4.42
CA SER A 46 -7.46 -13.34 -4.37
C SER A 46 -8.41 -14.51 -4.02
N GLN A 47 -9.43 -14.20 -3.24
CA GLN A 47 -10.30 -15.12 -2.50
C GLN A 47 -11.28 -15.94 -3.37
N LYS A 48 -11.47 -15.63 -4.66
CA LYS A 48 -12.52 -16.27 -5.50
C LYS A 48 -12.08 -17.52 -6.26
N HIS A 49 -11.46 -18.49 -5.59
CA HIS A 49 -11.24 -19.84 -6.16
C HIS A 49 -11.73 -20.96 -5.23
N GLU A 50 -12.94 -20.84 -4.69
CA GLU A 50 -13.67 -21.99 -4.17
C GLU A 50 -14.48 -22.66 -5.29
N GLY A 51 -14.16 -23.92 -5.62
CA GLY A 51 -14.94 -24.75 -6.54
C GLY A 51 -14.20 -25.42 -7.70
N LYS A 52 -12.88 -25.25 -7.84
CA LYS A 52 -12.10 -25.87 -8.93
C LYS A 52 -11.24 -27.05 -8.46
N SER A 53 -11.11 -28.06 -9.31
CA SER A 53 -10.33 -29.29 -9.08
C SER A 53 -8.91 -29.00 -8.60
N PHE A 54 -8.29 -29.91 -7.85
CA PHE A 54 -6.92 -29.74 -7.31
C PHE A 54 -5.89 -29.34 -8.39
N LEU A 55 -6.10 -29.81 -9.63
CA LEU A 55 -5.29 -29.47 -10.79
C LEU A 55 -5.54 -28.03 -11.30
N ASP A 56 -6.79 -27.58 -11.33
CA ASP A 56 -7.16 -26.22 -11.71
C ASP A 56 -6.72 -25.19 -10.66
N LYS A 57 -6.74 -25.57 -9.38
CA LYS A 57 -6.18 -24.77 -8.28
C LYS A 57 -4.66 -24.64 -8.43
N ALA A 58 -3.96 -25.71 -8.80
CA ALA A 58 -2.52 -25.68 -9.05
C ALA A 58 -2.16 -24.86 -10.31
N ILE A 59 -2.91 -25.00 -11.40
CA ILE A 59 -2.71 -24.24 -12.64
C ILE A 59 -3.06 -22.75 -12.44
N GLY A 60 -4.17 -22.45 -11.76
CA GLY A 60 -4.54 -21.09 -11.38
C GLY A 60 -3.50 -20.44 -10.47
N THR A 61 -3.04 -21.17 -9.45
CA THR A 61 -1.95 -20.72 -8.56
C THR A 61 -0.66 -20.48 -9.35
N ALA A 62 -0.29 -21.34 -10.30
CA ALA A 62 0.91 -21.18 -11.11
C ALA A 62 0.82 -20.02 -12.12
N ILE A 63 -0.34 -19.82 -12.75
CA ILE A 63 -0.59 -18.68 -13.66
C ILE A 63 -0.56 -17.37 -12.88
N ASP A 64 -1.21 -17.34 -11.72
CA ASP A 64 -1.18 -16.18 -10.86
C ASP A 64 0.24 -15.95 -10.33
N MET A 65 0.98 -16.99 -9.92
CA MET A 65 2.40 -16.89 -9.58
C MET A 65 3.27 -16.37 -10.73
N GLY A 66 2.98 -16.75 -11.97
CA GLY A 66 3.65 -16.24 -13.17
C GLY A 66 3.33 -14.77 -13.49
N LYS A 67 2.08 -14.33 -13.22
CA LYS A 67 1.73 -12.90 -13.27
C LYS A 67 2.35 -12.14 -12.09
N ARG A 68 2.44 -12.75 -10.90
CA ARG A 68 3.00 -12.20 -9.64
C ARG A 68 4.52 -11.94 -9.74
N THR A 69 5.29 -12.80 -10.42
CA THR A 69 6.74 -12.56 -10.63
C THR A 69 7.03 -11.42 -11.62
N LEU A 70 6.09 -11.12 -12.53
CA LEU A 70 6.18 -9.96 -13.42
C LEU A 70 5.72 -8.65 -12.73
N ALA A 71 4.84 -8.75 -11.75
CA ALA A 71 4.30 -7.64 -10.95
C ALA A 71 5.15 -7.27 -9.71
N GLY A 72 6.17 -8.05 -9.37
CA GLY A 72 7.21 -7.64 -8.41
C GLY A 72 7.00 -8.05 -6.95
N GLU A 73 5.81 -8.48 -6.53
CA GLU A 73 5.58 -9.03 -5.19
C GLU A 73 4.50 -10.13 -5.17
N SER A 74 4.77 -11.15 -4.36
CA SER A 74 3.77 -12.12 -3.95
C SER A 74 2.94 -11.48 -2.84
N VAL A 75 1.73 -10.98 -3.15
CA VAL A 75 0.82 -10.44 -2.12
C VAL A 75 0.38 -11.60 -1.21
N ALA A 76 1.06 -11.73 -0.09
CA ALA A 76 0.77 -12.69 0.97
C ALA A 76 0.03 -11.93 2.07
N PHE A 77 -1.23 -12.28 2.29
CA PHE A 77 -2.01 -11.71 3.37
C PHE A 77 -2.02 -12.66 4.56
N VAL A 78 -2.02 -12.08 5.75
CA VAL A 78 -2.23 -12.81 7.00
C VAL A 78 -3.69 -12.64 7.40
N HIS A 79 -4.39 -13.75 7.58
CA HIS A 79 -5.76 -13.82 8.06
C HIS A 79 -5.77 -14.04 9.57
N PHE A 80 -6.68 -13.34 10.25
CA PHE A 80 -6.83 -13.35 11.70
C PHE A 80 -8.25 -13.76 12.06
N THR A 81 -8.37 -14.90 12.75
CA THR A 81 -9.67 -15.53 13.04
C THR A 81 -9.77 -15.90 14.51
N PRO A 82 -10.81 -15.46 15.24
CA PRO A 82 -10.96 -15.78 16.66
C PRO A 82 -11.44 -17.22 16.85
N LEU A 83 -10.76 -17.97 17.73
CA LEU A 83 -11.12 -19.34 18.10
C LEU A 83 -11.71 -19.36 19.51
N GLY A 84 -12.81 -20.08 19.69
CA GLY A 84 -13.37 -20.35 21.03
C GLY A 84 -13.97 -19.14 21.77
N GLY A 85 -14.27 -18.04 21.06
CA GLY A 85 -14.89 -16.83 21.61
C GLY A 85 -14.33 -15.56 20.99
N ASP A 86 -14.73 -14.39 21.49
CA ASP A 86 -14.27 -13.10 20.99
C ASP A 86 -12.75 -12.94 21.12
N GLY A 87 -12.14 -12.26 20.15
CA GLY A 87 -10.71 -11.98 20.11
C GLY A 87 -10.40 -10.57 19.65
N LYS A 88 -9.13 -10.16 19.74
CA LYS A 88 -8.68 -8.87 19.21
C LYS A 88 -7.42 -9.04 18.39
N ALA A 89 -7.31 -8.28 17.31
CA ALA A 89 -6.09 -8.13 16.52
C ALA A 89 -5.84 -6.65 16.23
N SER A 90 -4.58 -6.24 16.30
CA SER A 90 -4.18 -4.84 16.17
C SER A 90 -3.15 -4.64 15.07
N PHE A 91 -3.26 -3.51 14.38
CA PHE A 91 -2.49 -3.15 13.20
C PHE A 91 -2.07 -1.68 13.27
N ALA A 92 -0.94 -1.33 12.67
CA ALA A 92 -0.53 0.06 12.46
C ALA A 92 0.31 0.21 11.19
N GLN A 93 0.39 1.43 10.67
CA GLN A 93 1.31 1.77 9.59
C GLN A 93 2.76 1.70 10.07
N MET A 94 3.68 1.42 9.14
CA MET A 94 5.13 1.33 9.40
C MET A 94 5.81 2.70 9.53
N ILE A 95 5.04 3.77 9.33
CA ILE A 95 5.45 5.16 9.29
C ILE A 95 4.40 5.98 10.05
N PRO A 96 4.77 7.14 10.64
CA PRO A 96 3.81 8.00 11.33
C PRO A 96 2.66 8.41 10.41
N GLY A 97 1.43 8.22 10.86
CA GLY A 97 0.25 8.65 10.14
C GLY A 97 -1.07 8.24 10.78
N GLU A 98 -2.13 8.44 10.02
CA GLU A 98 -3.51 8.24 10.39
C GLU A 98 -4.08 6.96 9.76
N ILE A 99 -5.22 6.51 10.27
CA ILE A 99 -5.97 5.35 9.80
C ILE A 99 -7.39 5.82 9.50
N LEU A 100 -7.90 5.38 8.35
CA LEU A 100 -9.27 5.61 7.91
C LEU A 100 -10.00 4.27 7.80
N ALA A 101 -11.16 4.17 8.42
CA ALA A 101 -12.11 3.08 8.20
C ALA A 101 -13.06 3.46 7.07
N MET A 102 -12.97 2.75 5.95
CA MET A 102 -13.81 2.92 4.77
C MET A 102 -14.87 1.82 4.76
N GLU A 103 -16.12 2.19 4.89
CA GLU A 103 -17.24 1.25 4.91
C GLU A 103 -17.76 1.03 3.48
N LEU A 104 -17.60 -0.18 2.95
CA LEU A 104 -18.08 -0.58 1.63
C LEU A 104 -19.42 -1.30 1.80
N ASP A 105 -20.44 -0.86 1.07
CA ASP A 105 -21.77 -1.49 1.08
C ASP A 105 -21.95 -2.55 -0.02
N GLY A 106 -20.94 -2.71 -0.89
CA GLY A 106 -20.94 -3.59 -2.05
C GLY A 106 -21.52 -2.97 -3.33
N SER A 107 -21.95 -1.71 -3.30
CA SER A 107 -22.46 -1.00 -4.49
C SER A 107 -21.38 -0.26 -5.28
N ARG A 108 -20.25 0.03 -4.63
CA ARG A 108 -19.11 0.75 -5.19
C ARG A 108 -17.81 0.08 -4.80
N GLU A 109 -16.78 0.36 -5.58
CA GLU A 109 -15.42 -0.11 -5.35
C GLU A 109 -14.53 1.02 -4.82
N MET A 110 -13.47 0.64 -4.12
CA MET A 110 -12.43 1.54 -3.65
C MET A 110 -11.10 1.18 -4.29
N PHE A 111 -10.38 2.17 -4.78
CA PHE A 111 -9.01 2.00 -5.26
C PHE A 111 -8.05 2.53 -4.20
N VAL A 112 -7.03 1.74 -3.84
CA VAL A 112 -6.03 2.11 -2.84
C VAL A 112 -4.65 1.85 -3.41
N GLN A 113 -3.70 2.76 -3.20
CA GLN A 113 -2.30 2.52 -3.53
C GLN A 113 -1.73 1.48 -2.57
N SER A 114 -0.91 0.55 -3.06
CA SER A 114 -0.48 -0.65 -2.31
C SER A 114 0.05 -0.39 -0.90
N ASP A 115 0.78 0.71 -0.66
CA ASP A 115 1.29 1.02 0.69
C ASP A 115 0.19 1.41 1.69
N GLY A 116 -1.01 1.76 1.19
CA GLY A 116 -2.14 2.23 1.98
C GLY A 116 -2.91 1.14 2.72
N LEU A 117 -3.00 -0.09 2.20
CA LEU A 117 -3.79 -1.16 2.82
C LEU A 117 -3.27 -1.49 4.23
N LEU A 118 -4.12 -1.40 5.25
CA LEU A 118 -3.77 -1.83 6.61
C LEU A 118 -4.36 -3.20 6.92
N ALA A 119 -5.68 -3.30 6.82
CA ALA A 119 -6.45 -4.52 7.01
C ALA A 119 -7.82 -4.39 6.32
N ALA A 120 -8.50 -5.49 6.10
CA ALA A 120 -9.87 -5.52 5.59
C ALA A 120 -10.63 -6.72 6.17
N GLU A 121 -11.95 -6.63 6.25
CA GLU A 121 -12.80 -7.81 6.48
C GLU A 121 -12.57 -8.84 5.35
N SER A 122 -12.57 -10.13 5.68
CA SER A 122 -12.42 -11.21 4.69
C SER A 122 -13.55 -11.26 3.65
N THR A 123 -14.65 -10.55 3.90
CA THR A 123 -15.76 -10.37 2.94
C THR A 123 -15.45 -9.36 1.84
N ILE A 124 -14.42 -8.52 2.00
CA ILE A 124 -13.94 -7.60 0.97
C ILE A 124 -13.06 -8.38 -0.02
N ASP A 125 -13.39 -8.28 -1.29
CA ASP A 125 -12.62 -8.89 -2.37
C ASP A 125 -11.47 -7.95 -2.81
N PHE A 126 -10.32 -8.55 -3.08
CA PHE A 126 -9.07 -7.87 -3.42
C PHE A 126 -8.63 -8.24 -4.84
N ASP A 127 -8.19 -7.23 -5.59
CA ASP A 127 -7.59 -7.38 -6.92
C ASP A 127 -6.53 -6.31 -7.19
N ILE A 128 -5.64 -6.56 -8.15
CA ILE A 128 -4.66 -5.57 -8.61
C ILE A 128 -5.24 -4.87 -9.85
N ALA A 129 -5.61 -3.59 -9.70
CA ALA A 129 -6.17 -2.78 -10.78
C ALA A 129 -5.12 -2.33 -11.79
N LEU A 130 -3.94 -1.91 -11.31
CA LEU A 130 -2.87 -1.40 -12.14
C LEU A 130 -1.51 -1.73 -11.54
N THR A 131 -0.58 -2.14 -12.40
CA THR A 131 0.85 -2.15 -12.10
C THR A 131 1.59 -1.34 -13.15
N LYS A 132 2.18 -0.21 -12.75
CA LYS A 132 2.91 0.66 -13.66
C LYS A 132 4.34 0.85 -13.18
N ARG A 133 5.32 0.35 -13.94
CA ARG A 133 6.75 0.57 -13.66
C ARG A 133 7.12 2.02 -13.96
N LEU A 134 7.48 2.78 -12.94
CA LEU A 134 7.84 4.20 -13.03
C LEU A 134 9.36 4.37 -13.04
N GLY A 135 10.04 3.78 -14.04
CA GLY A 135 11.51 3.84 -14.16
C GLY A 135 12.27 3.04 -13.10
N ALA A 136 13.59 2.91 -13.26
CA ALA A 136 14.42 1.95 -12.51
C ALA A 136 14.76 2.36 -11.06
N GLY A 137 14.30 3.53 -10.58
CA GLY A 137 14.68 4.07 -9.26
C GLY A 137 13.58 4.77 -8.47
N ALA A 138 12.38 4.94 -9.02
CA ALA A 138 11.23 5.49 -8.28
C ALA A 138 10.49 4.35 -7.58
N PHE A 139 9.84 4.65 -6.44
CA PHE A 139 8.99 3.70 -5.70
C PHE A 139 9.69 2.37 -5.37
N GLY A 140 10.95 2.43 -4.91
CA GLY A 140 11.69 1.24 -4.49
C GLY A 140 11.98 0.22 -5.61
N GLY A 141 11.74 0.58 -6.88
CA GLY A 141 11.90 -0.32 -8.03
C GLY A 141 10.66 -1.15 -8.38
N GLN A 142 9.61 -1.12 -7.57
CA GLN A 142 8.34 -1.82 -7.81
C GLN A 142 7.41 -1.03 -8.75
N GLY A 143 7.52 0.30 -8.71
CA GLY A 143 6.64 1.20 -9.45
C GLY A 143 5.35 1.51 -8.69
N PHE A 144 4.34 1.99 -9.40
CA PHE A 144 3.03 2.32 -8.83
C PHE A 144 2.09 1.12 -8.98
N ILE A 145 1.64 0.59 -7.85
CA ILE A 145 0.66 -0.49 -7.77
C ILE A 145 -0.63 0.08 -7.18
N LEU A 146 -1.73 -0.13 -7.90
CA LEU A 146 -3.07 0.24 -7.47
C LEU A 146 -3.88 -1.03 -7.26
N GLU A 147 -4.48 -1.12 -6.09
CA GLU A 147 -5.30 -2.21 -5.62
C GLU A 147 -6.78 -1.81 -5.68
N ARG A 148 -7.65 -2.77 -5.97
CA ARG A 148 -9.09 -2.61 -6.04
C ARG A 148 -9.72 -3.46 -4.94
N PHE A 149 -10.60 -2.83 -4.18
CA PHE A 149 -11.37 -3.44 -3.11
C PHE A 149 -12.86 -3.34 -3.44
N SER A 150 -13.56 -4.45 -3.35
CA SER A 150 -14.98 -4.56 -3.69
C SER A 150 -15.72 -5.46 -2.69
N ASP A 151 -17.02 -5.64 -2.88
CA ASP A 151 -17.91 -6.33 -1.94
C ASP A 151 -18.11 -5.57 -0.61
N LYS A 152 -18.89 -6.14 0.31
CA LYS A 152 -19.37 -5.45 1.52
C LYS A 152 -18.47 -5.74 2.72
N GLY A 153 -18.06 -4.71 3.45
CA GLY A 153 -17.26 -4.81 4.67
C GLY A 153 -16.54 -3.51 5.01
N THR A 154 -15.73 -3.53 6.06
CA THR A 154 -14.84 -2.42 6.41
C THR A 154 -13.43 -2.65 5.84
N LEU A 155 -12.93 -1.65 5.09
CA LEU A 155 -11.56 -1.55 4.61
C LEU A 155 -10.81 -0.52 5.46
N PHE A 156 -9.68 -0.91 6.04
CA PHE A 156 -8.84 -0.03 6.82
C PHE A 156 -7.62 0.39 6.00
N VAL A 157 -7.46 1.69 5.81
CA VAL A 157 -6.38 2.30 5.04
C VAL A 157 -5.57 3.19 5.96
N GLY A 158 -4.25 3.19 5.83
CA GLY A 158 -3.38 4.10 6.56
C GLY A 158 -2.58 5.03 5.65
N SER A 159 -2.17 6.16 6.20
CA SER A 159 -1.38 7.18 5.51
C SER A 159 0.05 7.30 6.05
N CYS A 160 0.90 7.96 5.28
CA CYS A 160 2.11 8.62 5.76
C CYS A 160 1.81 10.10 6.04
N GLY A 161 1.79 10.49 7.30
CA GLY A 161 1.30 11.80 7.73
C GLY A 161 -0.23 11.82 7.80
N ASN A 162 -0.84 12.97 7.54
CA ASN A 162 -2.28 13.18 7.67
C ASN A 162 -3.00 12.92 6.35
N PHE A 163 -4.27 12.53 6.46
CA PHE A 163 -5.18 12.49 5.32
C PHE A 163 -5.68 13.88 4.93
N LEU A 164 -5.93 14.06 3.63
CA LEU A 164 -6.79 15.12 3.10
C LEU A 164 -7.77 14.49 2.12
N GLU A 165 -9.07 14.64 2.41
CA GLU A 165 -10.16 14.26 1.51
C GLU A 165 -10.44 15.43 0.55
N LEU A 166 -10.47 15.14 -0.74
CA LEU A 166 -10.75 16.09 -1.82
C LEU A 166 -11.79 15.49 -2.77
N ASN A 167 -12.52 16.36 -3.47
CA ASN A 167 -13.35 15.97 -4.60
C ASN A 167 -12.94 16.80 -5.83
N PRO A 168 -12.47 16.20 -6.94
CA PRO A 168 -12.04 16.95 -8.11
C PRO A 168 -13.09 17.92 -8.66
N ALA A 169 -14.38 17.62 -8.52
CA ALA A 169 -15.48 18.49 -8.92
C ALA A 169 -15.43 19.87 -8.23
N ASP A 170 -14.90 19.95 -7.01
CA ASP A 170 -14.78 21.20 -6.24
C ASP A 170 -13.59 22.06 -6.70
N TYR A 171 -12.69 21.51 -7.52
CA TYR A 171 -11.45 22.15 -7.96
C TYR A 171 -11.35 22.27 -9.49
N GLY A 172 -12.49 22.41 -10.17
CA GLY A 172 -12.53 22.57 -11.63
C GLY A 172 -12.52 21.25 -12.42
N GLY A 173 -12.81 20.13 -11.75
CA GLY A 173 -13.06 18.82 -12.36
C GLY A 173 -11.86 17.88 -12.40
N THR A 174 -10.63 18.37 -12.23
CA THR A 174 -9.41 17.56 -12.29
C THR A 174 -8.40 17.95 -11.21
N LEU A 175 -7.84 16.95 -10.53
CA LEU A 175 -6.69 17.09 -9.63
C LEU A 175 -5.45 16.45 -10.26
N HIS A 176 -4.29 17.07 -10.09
CA HIS A 176 -2.99 16.46 -10.33
C HIS A 176 -2.31 16.24 -8.98
N VAL A 177 -2.12 14.99 -8.60
CA VAL A 177 -1.61 14.58 -7.29
C VAL A 177 -0.26 13.89 -7.49
N ASP A 178 0.74 14.18 -6.66
CA ASP A 178 1.98 13.40 -6.64
C ASP A 178 1.62 11.92 -6.41
N THR A 179 2.09 11.03 -7.29
CA THR A 179 1.76 9.59 -7.19
C THR A 179 2.12 8.94 -5.85
N GLY A 180 3.13 9.43 -5.12
CA GLY A 180 3.47 8.94 -3.79
C GLY A 180 2.70 9.61 -2.65
N CYS A 181 1.83 10.57 -2.95
CA CYS A 181 0.88 11.16 -2.02
C CYS A 181 -0.56 10.69 -2.25
N LEU A 182 -0.85 9.93 -3.31
CA LEU A 182 -2.17 9.35 -3.54
C LEU A 182 -2.35 8.13 -2.64
N VAL A 183 -3.40 8.13 -1.81
CA VAL A 183 -3.71 6.99 -0.94
C VAL A 183 -4.86 6.17 -1.49
N ALA A 184 -6.02 6.79 -1.73
CA ALA A 184 -7.20 6.09 -2.19
C ALA A 184 -8.14 6.99 -3.00
N PHE A 185 -9.05 6.40 -3.77
CA PHE A 185 -10.14 7.11 -4.45
C PHE A 185 -11.31 6.20 -4.81
N GLU A 186 -12.50 6.79 -4.91
CA GLU A 186 -13.73 6.10 -5.31
C GLU A 186 -13.71 5.72 -6.80
N ASP A 187 -14.42 4.65 -7.15
CA ASP A 187 -14.61 4.15 -8.52
C ASP A 187 -15.16 5.14 -9.55
N SER A 188 -15.85 6.18 -9.08
CA SER A 188 -16.33 7.30 -9.89
C SER A 188 -15.24 8.26 -10.41
N ILE A 189 -13.99 8.07 -9.99
CA ILE A 189 -12.86 8.91 -10.41
C ILE A 189 -12.09 8.24 -11.56
N ASP A 190 -12.05 8.92 -12.70
CA ASP A 190 -11.16 8.57 -13.81
C ASP A 190 -9.71 8.93 -13.43
N TYR A 191 -8.78 7.97 -13.60
CA TYR A 191 -7.38 8.17 -13.23
C TYR A 191 -6.41 7.87 -14.38
N ASN A 192 -5.32 8.64 -14.44
CA ASN A 192 -4.19 8.39 -15.34
C ASN A 192 -2.86 8.77 -14.68
N ILE A 193 -1.83 7.95 -14.83
CA ILE A 193 -0.49 8.27 -14.33
C ILE A 193 0.31 8.95 -15.44
N GLU A 194 0.67 10.21 -15.24
CA GLU A 194 1.38 11.05 -16.21
C GLU A 194 2.79 11.36 -15.72
N PHE A 195 3.77 11.28 -16.64
CA PHE A 195 5.14 11.66 -16.37
C PHE A 195 5.40 13.08 -16.88
N ILE A 196 5.82 13.97 -15.99
CA ILE A 196 6.29 15.31 -16.36
C ILE A 196 7.81 15.32 -16.33
N GLY A 197 8.39 15.04 -17.49
CA GLY A 197 9.84 15.02 -17.70
C GLY A 197 10.21 14.96 -19.18
N GLY A 198 9.46 15.65 -20.03
CA GLY A 198 9.74 15.72 -21.46
C GLY A 198 11.11 16.36 -21.77
N LEU A 199 11.59 16.16 -23.00
CA LEU A 199 12.77 16.82 -23.56
C LEU A 199 12.56 18.33 -23.84
N ASP A 200 11.43 18.89 -23.42
CA ASP A 200 11.17 20.31 -23.52
C ASP A 200 12.01 21.06 -22.46
N GLN A 201 12.20 22.36 -22.68
CA GLN A 201 13.04 23.18 -21.80
C GLN A 201 12.54 23.21 -20.34
N LYS A 202 11.27 22.88 -20.09
CA LYS A 202 10.69 22.80 -18.74
C LYS A 202 10.92 21.44 -18.10
N GLY A 203 10.68 20.33 -18.80
CA GLY A 203 10.96 18.98 -18.31
C GLY A 203 12.44 18.74 -18.06
N LEU A 204 13.32 19.25 -18.93
CA LEU A 204 14.77 19.16 -18.73
C LEU A 204 15.23 19.98 -17.51
N LYS A 205 14.62 21.14 -17.25
CA LYS A 205 14.90 21.94 -16.04
C LYS A 205 14.39 21.25 -14.78
N ASN A 206 13.19 20.67 -14.80
CA ASN A 206 12.65 19.97 -13.63
C ASN A 206 13.50 18.76 -13.24
N ILE A 207 13.97 17.98 -14.22
CA ILE A 207 14.89 16.86 -13.98
C ILE A 207 16.25 17.37 -13.47
N MET A 208 16.79 18.45 -14.06
CA MET A 208 18.10 19.02 -13.67
C MET A 208 18.11 19.69 -12.29
N PHE A 209 17.03 20.38 -11.90
CA PHE A 209 16.98 21.14 -10.64
C PHE A 209 16.23 20.42 -9.51
N GLY A 210 15.36 19.47 -9.84
CA GLY A 210 14.59 18.63 -8.88
C GLY A 210 15.16 17.23 -8.69
N GLY A 211 16.10 16.78 -9.53
CA GLY A 211 16.85 15.54 -9.39
C GLY A 211 16.15 14.27 -9.89
N GLU A 212 14.82 14.27 -10.05
CA GLU A 212 14.01 13.16 -10.58
C GLU A 212 12.84 13.71 -11.43
N GLY A 213 12.37 12.96 -12.42
CA GLY A 213 11.15 13.33 -13.14
C GLY A 213 9.92 13.11 -12.26
N ILE A 214 8.94 14.02 -12.32
CA ILE A 214 7.78 13.99 -11.43
C ILE A 214 6.66 13.18 -12.10
N PHE A 215 6.17 12.16 -11.40
CA PHE A 215 4.97 11.43 -11.80
C PHE A 215 3.76 11.97 -11.05
N PHE A 216 2.70 12.30 -11.79
CA PHE A 216 1.43 12.73 -11.22
C PHE A 216 0.33 11.72 -11.54
N ALA A 217 -0.55 11.47 -10.59
CA ALA A 217 -1.87 10.91 -10.83
C ALA A 217 -2.81 12.05 -11.20
N LYS A 218 -3.30 12.04 -12.44
CA LYS A 218 -4.38 12.91 -12.89
C LYS A 218 -5.70 12.23 -12.55
N LEU A 219 -6.51 12.87 -11.71
CA LEU A 219 -7.77 12.35 -11.17
C LEU A 219 -8.90 13.28 -11.61
N THR A 220 -9.89 12.77 -12.34
CA THR A 220 -10.99 13.55 -12.93
C THR A 220 -12.32 12.92 -12.58
N GLY A 221 -13.32 13.73 -12.21
CA GLY A 221 -14.66 13.23 -11.90
C GLY A 221 -15.29 13.87 -10.68
N ASN A 222 -16.36 13.25 -10.18
CA ASN A 222 -17.07 13.67 -8.97
C ASN A 222 -17.14 12.48 -8.01
N GLY A 223 -16.30 12.52 -6.99
CA GLY A 223 -16.08 11.44 -6.06
C GLY A 223 -14.93 11.78 -5.11
N LYS A 224 -14.77 10.98 -4.07
CA LYS A 224 -13.76 11.22 -3.05
C LYS A 224 -12.39 10.71 -3.47
N VAL A 225 -11.38 11.53 -3.17
CA VAL A 225 -9.96 11.22 -3.30
C VAL A 225 -9.31 11.51 -1.95
N TRP A 226 -8.57 10.54 -1.42
CA TRP A 226 -7.76 10.70 -0.22
C TRP A 226 -6.29 10.77 -0.59
N ILE A 227 -5.66 11.86 -0.17
CA ILE A 227 -4.21 12.08 -0.31
C ILE A 227 -3.56 12.15 1.07
N GLN A 228 -2.24 12.01 1.11
CA GLN A 228 -1.44 12.09 2.32
C GLN A 228 -0.46 13.26 2.30
N SER A 229 -0.15 13.80 3.48
CA SER A 229 0.73 14.97 3.62
C SER A 229 2.21 14.67 3.42
N MET A 230 2.62 13.39 3.46
CA MET A 230 4.00 12.99 3.24
C MET A 230 4.12 11.88 2.18
N ASN A 231 5.09 12.02 1.29
CA ASN A 231 5.46 10.97 0.35
C ASN A 231 6.49 10.02 0.99
N VAL A 232 6.15 8.74 1.11
CA VAL A 232 7.00 7.70 1.74
C VAL A 232 8.37 7.60 1.09
N TYR A 233 8.43 7.70 -0.24
CA TYR A 233 9.69 7.67 -0.99
C TYR A 233 10.56 8.90 -0.68
N SER A 234 9.95 10.09 -0.59
CA SER A 234 10.67 11.31 -0.21
C SER A 234 11.18 11.24 1.23
N LEU A 235 10.39 10.65 2.14
CA LEU A 235 10.80 10.40 3.52
C LEU A 235 11.99 9.43 3.57
N SER A 236 11.91 8.29 2.86
CA SER A 236 12.99 7.29 2.86
C SER A 236 14.30 7.84 2.30
N LYS A 237 14.24 8.61 1.20
CA LYS A 237 15.41 9.30 0.63
C LYS A 237 16.02 10.30 1.61
N THR A 238 15.17 11.05 2.32
CA THR A 238 15.61 11.99 3.35
C THR A 238 16.32 11.24 4.48
N LEU A 239 15.72 10.17 5.01
CA LEU A 239 16.34 9.35 6.06
C LEU A 239 17.65 8.72 5.60
N PHE A 240 17.70 8.16 4.38
CA PHE A 240 18.91 7.54 3.82
C PHE A 240 20.07 8.54 3.66
N LYS A 241 19.77 9.78 3.27
CA LYS A 241 20.79 10.85 3.20
C LYS A 241 21.47 11.09 4.55
N TYR A 242 20.74 10.91 5.65
CA TYR A 242 21.24 11.15 7.02
C TYR A 242 21.61 9.86 7.78
N SER A 243 21.31 8.66 7.25
CA SER A 243 21.63 7.38 7.90
C SER A 243 23.12 6.99 7.84
N GLY A 244 23.97 7.89 7.34
CA GLY A 244 25.40 7.66 7.17
C GLY A 244 25.68 6.85 5.91
N GLN A 245 26.27 7.50 4.90
CA GLN A 245 27.20 6.77 4.04
C GLN A 245 28.26 6.20 4.99
N ARG A 246 28.55 4.89 4.93
CA ARG A 246 29.74 4.33 5.59
C ARG A 246 30.90 5.30 5.34
N SER A 247 31.49 5.84 6.40
CA SER A 247 32.70 6.65 6.26
C SER A 247 33.69 5.84 5.43
N ALA A 248 34.34 6.47 4.46
CA ALA A 248 35.40 5.85 3.68
C ALA A 248 36.58 5.35 4.56
N GLU A 249 36.58 5.65 5.85
CA GLU A 249 37.50 5.13 6.87
C GLU A 249 37.34 3.64 7.17
N ASP A 250 36.22 3.00 6.84
CA ASP A 250 36.03 1.54 7.03
C ASP A 250 36.67 0.69 5.90
N ARG A 251 37.43 1.33 4.98
CA ARG A 251 38.24 0.65 3.96
C ARG A 251 39.71 0.48 4.34
N THR A 252 40.12 0.91 5.52
CA THR A 252 41.48 0.68 6.03
C THR A 252 41.47 -0.36 7.14
N ASP A 253 41.07 -1.58 6.83
CA ASP A 253 41.65 -2.74 7.52
C ASP A 253 41.56 -3.98 6.63
N LEU A 254 42.63 -4.79 6.62
CA LEU A 254 42.84 -6.05 5.89
C LEU A 254 43.38 -6.03 4.44
N GLY A 255 43.64 -4.88 3.82
CA GLY A 255 44.21 -4.82 2.45
C GLY A 255 45.72 -4.53 2.33
N GLY A 256 46.35 -3.98 3.37
CA GLY A 256 47.70 -3.38 3.30
C GLY A 256 48.75 -3.98 4.22
N LEU A 257 48.45 -5.06 4.94
CA LEU A 257 49.31 -5.62 6.00
C LEU A 257 49.94 -6.98 5.65
N LEU A 258 49.88 -7.40 4.38
CA LEU A 258 50.51 -8.64 3.89
C LEU A 258 51.44 -8.44 2.68
N SER A 259 51.89 -7.22 2.38
CA SER A 259 52.82 -6.98 1.26
C SER A 259 54.30 -6.95 1.64
N ASN A 260 54.67 -7.39 2.85
CA ASN A 260 56.07 -7.38 3.33
C ASN A 260 56.47 -8.66 4.10
N PHE A 261 55.93 -9.81 3.71
CA PHE A 261 56.53 -11.13 3.97
C PHE A 261 56.30 -12.07 2.80
#